data_AF-A0A9C9XRC1-F1
#
_entry.id   AF-A0A9C9XRC1-F1
#
_cell.length_a   1.000
_cell.length_b   1.000
_cell.length_c   1.000
_cell.angle_alpha   90.00
_cell.angle_beta   90.00
_cell.angle_gamma   90.00
#
_symmetry.space_group_name_H-M   'P 1'
#
loop_
_entity.id
_entity.type
_entity.pdbx_description
1 polymer ?
#
loop_
_entity_poly.entity_id
_entity_poly.type
_entity_poly.pdbx_seq_one_letter_code
_entity_poly.pdbx_strand_id
1 'polypeptide(L)'
;MMRMPWRSGGGLCMVRGCRGFTLLEILLAMVVLALVVSMIAVALSGSMQVIDATEEQGDIYYRARIAMQRISDDLGSAVLADDVDFTGTGQEEGGTRRELLRFASMAHVVFVPEKQLPGMGLIRYRIVPDRDRDGMLVLLRSDRLYRPGGKSGQEVPATDWFLLCDRLRSVRFTYIDRKGQEHTQWDTRKVAGEPDRERRLPAAVTCRLEFWLDRKEETSLSFSTTVLLPAGVIHAEKTAANTR
;
A
#
# COMPACT_ATOMS: atom_id res chain seq x y z
N MET A 1 29.27 -21.16 -88.84
CA MET A 1 29.17 -22.53 -88.24
C MET A 1 28.35 -22.36 -86.97
N MET A 2 27.25 -23.07 -86.69
CA MET A 2 26.81 -24.39 -87.13
C MET A 2 25.28 -24.48 -86.93
N ARG A 3 24.61 -25.19 -87.85
CA ARG A 3 23.18 -25.48 -87.89
C ARG A 3 22.72 -26.36 -86.71
N MET A 4 21.48 -26.12 -86.24
CA MET A 4 20.36 -27.03 -85.87
C MET A 4 20.68 -28.48 -85.40
N PRO A 5 19.88 -29.13 -84.52
CA PRO A 5 18.42 -29.17 -84.67
C PRO A 5 17.54 -29.26 -83.41
N TRP A 6 16.29 -28.86 -83.65
CA TRP A 6 15.08 -29.28 -82.94
C TRP A 6 15.03 -30.80 -82.72
N ARG A 7 14.66 -31.22 -81.51
CA ARG A 7 14.20 -32.57 -81.22
C ARG A 7 12.82 -32.49 -80.57
N SER A 8 11.84 -32.92 -81.35
CA SER A 8 10.50 -33.31 -80.90
C SER A 8 10.60 -34.47 -79.90
N GLY A 9 9.96 -34.30 -78.75
CA GLY A 9 9.72 -35.33 -77.76
C GLY A 9 8.31 -35.15 -77.21
N GLY A 10 7.34 -35.76 -77.89
CA GLY A 10 6.01 -35.97 -77.32
C GLY A 10 6.08 -36.98 -76.18
N GLY A 11 5.41 -36.69 -75.07
CA GLY A 11 5.31 -37.58 -73.93
C GLY A 11 4.36 -36.99 -72.90
N LEU A 12 3.19 -37.62 -72.80
CA LEU A 12 2.09 -37.35 -71.88
C LEU A 12 2.51 -36.73 -70.53
N CYS A 13 1.87 -35.64 -70.14
CA CYS A 13 1.55 -35.43 -68.73
C CYS A 13 0.03 -35.23 -68.61
N MET A 14 -0.63 -36.38 -68.46
CA MET A 14 -1.88 -36.62 -67.74
C MET A 14 -2.58 -35.34 -67.24
N VAL A 15 -3.77 -35.07 -67.79
CA VAL A 15 -4.77 -34.21 -67.15
C VAL A 15 -5.00 -34.78 -65.76
N ARG A 16 -4.34 -34.20 -64.75
CA ARG A 16 -4.60 -34.49 -63.35
C ARG A 16 -6.05 -34.07 -63.13
N GLY A 17 -6.91 -35.07 -62.88
CA GLY A 17 -8.33 -34.85 -62.68
C GLY A 17 -8.54 -33.75 -61.64
N CYS A 18 -9.21 -32.67 -62.04
CA CYS A 18 -9.75 -31.67 -61.13
C CYS A 18 -10.86 -32.36 -60.33
N ARG A 19 -10.47 -33.09 -59.29
CA ARG A 19 -11.39 -33.56 -58.26
C ARG A 19 -11.88 -32.31 -57.53
N GLY A 20 -13.12 -31.90 -57.81
CA GLY A 20 -13.80 -30.89 -57.02
C GLY A 20 -13.92 -31.38 -55.57
N PHE A 21 -13.75 -30.47 -54.62
CA PHE A 21 -13.93 -30.76 -53.20
C PHE A 21 -15.34 -31.29 -52.96
N THR A 22 -15.45 -32.36 -52.17
CA THR A 22 -16.75 -32.85 -51.75
C THR A 22 -17.33 -31.91 -50.69
N LEU A 23 -18.66 -31.77 -50.63
CA LEU A 23 -19.35 -31.03 -49.57
C LEU A 23 -18.91 -31.45 -48.17
N LEU A 24 -18.64 -32.75 -47.99
CA LEU A 24 -18.17 -33.34 -46.74
C LEU A 24 -16.79 -32.82 -46.34
N GLU A 25 -15.91 -32.54 -47.30
CA GLU A 25 -14.54 -32.10 -47.07
C GLU A 25 -14.48 -30.64 -46.63
N ILE A 26 -15.33 -29.78 -47.22
CA ILE A 26 -15.51 -28.40 -46.76
C ILE A 26 -16.12 -28.36 -45.35
N LEU A 27 -17.08 -29.25 -45.07
CA LEU A 27 -17.69 -29.37 -43.75
C LEU A 27 -16.68 -29.81 -42.69
N LEU A 28 -15.85 -30.82 -43.00
CA LEU A 28 -14.76 -31.27 -42.14
C LEU A 28 -13.74 -30.14 -41.91
N ALA A 29 -13.35 -29.43 -42.96
CA ALA A 29 -12.39 -28.32 -42.86
C ALA A 29 -12.90 -27.21 -41.95
N MET A 30 -14.19 -26.84 -42.06
CA MET A 30 -14.81 -25.84 -41.18
C MET A 30 -14.86 -26.29 -39.72
N VAL A 31 -15.12 -27.58 -39.45
CA VAL A 31 -15.11 -28.14 -38.08
C VAL A 31 -13.71 -28.08 -37.48
N VAL A 32 -12.69 -28.53 -38.21
CA VAL A 32 -11.30 -28.49 -37.73
C VAL A 32 -10.86 -27.05 -37.52
N LEU A 33 -11.19 -26.14 -38.43
CA LEU A 33 -10.90 -24.71 -38.28
C LEU A 33 -11.56 -24.13 -37.03
N ALA A 34 -12.84 -24.42 -36.78
CA ALA A 34 -13.55 -23.94 -35.59
C ALA A 34 -12.93 -24.47 -34.30
N LEU A 35 -12.50 -25.73 -34.26
CA LEU A 35 -11.80 -26.32 -33.11
C LEU A 35 -10.46 -25.62 -32.87
N VAL A 36 -9.67 -25.39 -33.92
CA VAL A 36 -8.38 -24.70 -33.81
C VAL A 36 -8.57 -23.27 -33.31
N VAL A 37 -9.50 -22.51 -33.88
CA VAL A 37 -9.81 -21.13 -33.44
C VAL A 37 -10.29 -21.12 -31.98
N SER A 38 -11.10 -22.09 -31.57
CA SER A 38 -11.57 -22.19 -30.18
C SER A 38 -10.42 -22.47 -29.21
N MET A 39 -9.52 -23.40 -29.54
CA MET A 39 -8.35 -23.70 -28.70
C MET A 39 -7.43 -22.48 -28.58
N ILE A 40 -7.21 -21.76 -29.68
CA ILE A 40 -6.43 -20.52 -29.68
C ILE A 40 -7.11 -19.45 -28.81
N ALA A 41 -8.43 -19.25 -28.95
CA ALA A 41 -9.20 -18.30 -28.16
C ALA A 41 -9.14 -18.61 -26.65
N VAL A 42 -9.23 -19.88 -26.26
CA VAL A 42 -9.07 -20.31 -24.86
C VAL A 42 -7.65 -20.05 -24.35
N ALA A 43 -6.62 -20.38 -25.13
CA ALA A 43 -5.22 -20.15 -24.73
C ALA A 43 -4.89 -18.66 -24.56
N LEU A 44 -5.40 -17.81 -25.45
CA LEU A 44 -5.28 -16.34 -25.35
C LEU A 44 -6.07 -15.79 -24.15
N SER A 45 -7.30 -16.27 -23.94
CA SER A 45 -8.14 -15.81 -22.82
C SER A 45 -7.56 -16.19 -21.46
N GLY A 46 -6.99 -17.40 -21.34
CA GLY A 46 -6.29 -17.82 -20.12
C GLY A 46 -5.05 -16.99 -19.84
N SER A 47 -4.32 -16.57 -20.88
CA SER A 47 -3.15 -15.70 -20.72
C SER A 47 -3.53 -14.29 -20.25
N MET A 48 -4.63 -13.73 -20.77
CA MET A 48 -5.14 -12.41 -20.34
C MET A 48 -5.57 -12.41 -18.87
N GLN A 49 -6.29 -13.45 -18.40
CA GLN A 49 -6.69 -13.56 -16.99
C GLN A 49 -5.50 -13.63 -16.03
N VAL A 50 -4.42 -14.31 -16.42
CA VAL A 50 -3.19 -14.40 -15.60
C VAL A 50 -2.47 -13.04 -15.54
N ILE A 51 -2.49 -12.27 -16.63
CA ILE A 51 -1.91 -10.92 -16.65
C ILE A 51 -2.69 -9.99 -15.71
N ASP A 52 -4.02 -9.96 -15.79
CA ASP A 52 -4.87 -9.11 -14.97
C ASP A 52 -4.72 -9.41 -13.47
N ALA A 53 -4.70 -10.70 -13.10
CA ALA A 53 -4.48 -11.11 -11.71
C ALA A 53 -3.08 -10.72 -11.18
N THR A 54 -2.08 -10.74 -12.06
CA THR A 54 -0.70 -10.34 -11.71
C THR A 54 -0.59 -8.81 -11.54
N GLU A 55 -1.31 -8.04 -12.35
CA GLU A 55 -1.33 -6.57 -12.26
C GLU A 55 -2.02 -6.07 -10.99
N GLU A 56 -3.17 -6.66 -10.63
CA GLU A 56 -3.88 -6.34 -9.39
C GLU A 56 -3.03 -6.63 -8.15
N GLN A 57 -2.36 -7.77 -8.13
CA GLN A 57 -1.46 -8.13 -7.04
C GLN A 57 -0.26 -7.17 -6.97
N GLY A 58 0.30 -6.78 -8.12
CA GLY A 58 1.36 -5.77 -8.22
C GLY A 58 0.96 -4.40 -7.64
N ASP A 59 -0.27 -3.94 -7.90
CA ASP A 59 -0.82 -2.70 -7.34
C ASP A 59 -0.89 -2.77 -5.79
N ILE A 60 -1.34 -3.89 -5.22
CA ILE A 60 -1.36 -4.09 -3.76
C ILE A 60 0.04 -4.00 -3.16
N TYR A 61 1.03 -4.68 -3.75
CA TYR A 61 2.42 -4.60 -3.28
C TYR A 61 2.99 -3.17 -3.34
N TYR A 62 2.71 -2.44 -4.43
CA TYR A 62 3.14 -1.06 -4.57
C TYR A 62 2.53 -0.16 -3.49
N ARG A 63 1.21 -0.24 -3.28
CA ARG A 63 0.49 0.50 -2.23
C ARG A 63 1.04 0.19 -0.85
N ALA A 64 1.20 -1.08 -0.52
CA ALA A 64 1.76 -1.53 0.74
C ALA A 64 3.17 -0.97 0.95
N ARG A 65 4.04 -1.02 -0.07
CA ARG A 65 5.40 -0.50 0.01
C ARG A 65 5.45 0.99 0.32
N ILE A 66 4.68 1.81 -0.41
CA ILE A 66 4.65 3.26 -0.20
C ILE A 66 4.10 3.61 1.18
N ALA A 67 3.01 2.97 1.60
CA ALA A 67 2.42 3.19 2.91
C ALA A 67 3.36 2.80 4.05
N MET A 68 3.97 1.62 3.98
CA MET A 68 4.92 1.13 4.99
C MET A 68 6.17 2.00 5.07
N GLN A 69 6.71 2.44 3.93
CA GLN A 69 7.86 3.34 3.91
C GLN A 69 7.53 4.68 4.59
N ARG A 70 6.36 5.27 4.28
CA ARG A 70 5.93 6.52 4.91
C ARG A 70 5.74 6.38 6.42
N ILE A 71 5.11 5.30 6.87
CA ILE A 71 4.92 4.99 8.30
C ILE A 71 6.27 4.78 8.99
N SER A 72 7.21 4.13 8.32
CA SER A 72 8.55 3.89 8.84
C SER A 72 9.36 5.18 8.99
N ASP A 73 9.33 6.06 7.98
CA ASP A 73 9.98 7.37 8.03
C ASP A 73 9.42 8.23 9.18
N ASP A 74 8.10 8.24 9.32
CA ASP A 74 7.40 9.00 10.36
C ASP A 74 7.77 8.51 11.76
N LEU A 75 7.63 7.19 12.01
CA LEU A 75 7.91 6.56 13.31
C LEU A 75 9.40 6.56 13.65
N GLY A 76 10.28 6.34 12.67
CA GLY A 76 11.73 6.33 12.85
C GLY A 76 12.27 7.69 13.27
N SER A 77 11.52 8.76 12.99
CA SER A 77 11.83 10.13 13.39
C SER A 77 10.94 10.64 14.53
N ALA A 78 10.23 9.74 15.24
CA ALA A 78 9.34 10.11 16.33
C ALA A 78 10.12 10.78 17.48
N VAL A 79 9.55 11.82 18.07
CA VAL A 79 10.14 12.55 19.20
C VAL A 79 9.09 12.76 20.28
N LEU A 80 9.52 12.76 21.54
CA LEU A 80 8.66 13.07 22.68
C LEU A 80 8.86 14.52 23.09
N ALA A 81 7.92 15.38 22.69
CA ALA A 81 7.90 16.78 23.12
C ALA A 81 7.07 16.95 24.41
N ASP A 82 7.35 18.00 25.19
CA ASP A 82 6.67 18.24 26.47
C ASP A 82 5.15 18.45 26.32
N ASP A 83 4.74 19.10 25.23
CA ASP A 83 3.34 19.47 24.95
C ASP A 83 2.66 18.58 23.90
N VAL A 84 3.33 17.50 23.49
CA VAL A 84 2.77 16.54 22.53
C VAL A 84 2.86 15.14 23.09
N ASP A 85 1.72 14.50 23.22
CA ASP A 85 1.64 13.11 23.64
C ASP A 85 1.77 12.17 22.44
N PHE A 86 2.47 11.07 22.68
CA PHE A 86 2.37 9.86 21.90
C PHE A 86 1.17 9.05 22.40
N THR A 87 0.17 8.87 21.55
CA THR A 87 -1.04 8.10 21.85
C THR A 87 -1.37 7.18 20.69
N GLY A 88 -1.65 5.93 20.98
CA GLY A 88 -1.95 4.94 19.96
C GLY A 88 -2.86 3.82 20.45
N THR A 89 -3.75 3.38 19.56
CA THR A 89 -4.72 2.30 19.80
C THR A 89 -4.49 1.19 18.79
N GLY A 90 -4.53 -0.06 19.24
CA GLY A 90 -3.88 -1.14 18.51
C GLY A 90 -4.71 -1.87 17.47
N GLN A 91 -6.03 -1.78 17.49
CA GLN A 91 -6.87 -2.49 16.52
C GLN A 91 -8.21 -1.79 16.32
N GLU A 92 -8.66 -1.78 15.07
CA GLU A 92 -10.07 -1.58 14.75
C GLU A 92 -10.50 -2.54 13.64
N GLU A 93 -11.61 -3.23 13.90
CA GLU A 93 -12.42 -3.97 12.93
C GLU A 93 -13.78 -3.29 12.94
N GLY A 94 -14.07 -2.48 11.92
CA GLY A 94 -15.41 -1.94 11.69
C GLY A 94 -15.53 -0.42 11.71
N GLY A 95 -15.93 0.11 10.55
CA GLY A 95 -16.96 1.15 10.33
C GLY A 95 -16.81 2.56 10.91
N THR A 96 -16.10 2.75 12.02
CA THR A 96 -16.11 4.03 12.75
C THR A 96 -14.85 4.82 12.42
N ARG A 97 -15.02 6.13 12.23
CA ARG A 97 -13.90 7.07 12.04
C ARG A 97 -13.11 7.17 13.34
N ARG A 98 -11.90 6.62 13.39
CA ARG A 98 -11.06 6.63 14.59
C ARG A 98 -9.62 7.02 14.29
N GLU A 99 -9.05 7.84 15.18
CA GLU A 99 -7.62 8.13 15.20
C GLU A 99 -6.88 6.93 15.78
N LEU A 100 -5.97 6.34 14.99
CA LEU A 100 -5.23 5.12 15.35
C LEU A 100 -3.95 5.44 16.12
N LEU A 101 -3.27 6.51 15.73
CA LEU A 101 -1.94 6.85 16.22
C LEU A 101 -1.70 8.35 16.05
N ARG A 102 -1.11 8.97 17.07
CA ARG A 102 -0.73 10.38 17.09
C ARG A 102 0.57 10.55 17.85
N PHE A 103 1.49 11.33 17.27
CA PHE A 103 2.80 11.59 17.84
C PHE A 103 3.48 12.78 17.15
N ALA A 104 4.53 13.32 17.77
CA ALA A 104 5.43 14.27 17.13
C ALA A 104 6.55 13.54 16.40
N SER A 105 6.98 14.06 15.25
CA SER A 105 8.05 13.50 14.44
C SER A 105 8.84 14.59 13.73
N MET A 106 10.12 14.34 13.45
CA MET A 106 10.95 15.22 12.61
C MET A 106 10.79 14.97 11.12
N ALA A 107 9.99 13.98 10.71
CA ALA A 107 9.72 13.64 9.31
C ALA A 107 8.65 14.52 8.65
N HIS A 108 8.53 15.79 9.05
CA HIS A 108 7.58 16.72 8.45
C HIS A 108 7.89 16.91 6.96
N VAL A 109 6.91 16.67 6.09
CA VAL A 109 7.10 16.78 4.63
C VAL A 109 6.89 18.22 4.17
N VAL A 110 7.96 18.83 3.67
CA VAL A 110 7.94 20.15 3.03
C VAL A 110 7.86 19.96 1.51
N PHE A 111 6.70 20.25 0.92
CA PHE A 111 6.48 20.16 -0.53
C PHE A 111 6.84 21.45 -1.26
N VAL A 112 6.58 22.61 -0.64
CA VAL A 112 6.83 23.93 -1.22
C VAL A 112 7.69 24.74 -0.24
N PRO A 113 9.03 24.69 -0.36
CA PRO A 113 9.95 25.33 0.59
C PRO A 113 9.72 26.83 0.78
N GLU A 114 9.17 27.53 -0.21
CA GLU A 114 8.89 28.97 -0.13
C GLU A 114 7.67 29.30 0.75
N LYS A 115 6.79 28.33 0.99
CA LYS A 115 5.52 28.49 1.72
C LYS A 115 5.44 27.66 2.99
N GLN A 116 6.30 26.67 3.14
CA GLN A 116 6.29 25.71 4.23
C GLN A 116 7.63 25.74 4.96
N LEU A 117 7.56 25.69 6.28
CA LEU A 117 8.75 25.71 7.13
C LEU A 117 9.12 24.28 7.51
N PRO A 118 10.42 23.94 7.52
CA PRO A 118 10.88 22.70 8.13
C PRO A 118 10.67 22.74 9.64
N GLY A 119 10.60 21.57 10.27
CA GLY A 119 10.52 21.45 11.71
C GLY A 119 9.83 20.18 12.16
N MET A 120 9.47 20.15 13.44
CA MET A 120 8.72 19.04 14.02
C MET A 120 7.28 19.05 13.50
N GLY A 121 6.82 17.94 12.95
CA GLY A 121 5.44 17.71 12.54
C GLY A 121 4.66 16.98 13.63
N LEU A 122 3.38 17.31 13.78
CA LEU A 122 2.40 16.50 14.48
C LEU A 122 1.77 15.55 13.46
N ILE A 123 2.14 14.27 13.55
CA ILE A 123 1.68 13.22 12.65
C ILE A 123 0.51 12.49 13.28
N ARG A 124 -0.54 12.26 12.48
CA ARG A 124 -1.70 11.50 12.90
C ARG A 124 -2.15 10.53 11.83
N TYR A 125 -2.54 9.34 12.25
CA TYR A 125 -3.14 8.33 11.41
C TYR A 125 -4.58 8.10 11.82
N ARG A 126 -5.46 7.97 10.83
CA ARG A 126 -6.88 7.72 11.02
C ARG A 126 -7.36 6.74 9.99
N ILE A 127 -8.28 5.88 10.39
CA ILE A 127 -9.00 5.01 9.47
C ILE A 127 -10.41 5.52 9.25
N VAL A 128 -10.89 5.38 8.02
CA VAL A 128 -12.26 5.67 7.62
C VAL A 128 -12.76 4.58 6.68
N PRO A 129 -14.08 4.30 6.65
CA PRO A 129 -14.66 3.48 5.59
C PRO A 129 -14.43 4.14 4.21
N ASP A 130 -14.14 3.32 3.21
CA ASP A 130 -14.14 3.73 1.82
C ASP A 130 -15.58 4.05 1.39
N ARG A 131 -15.79 5.24 0.81
CA ARG A 131 -17.12 5.70 0.37
C ARG A 131 -17.53 5.07 -0.95
N ASP A 132 -16.57 4.71 -1.77
CA ASP A 132 -16.78 4.19 -3.11
C ASP A 132 -16.79 2.65 -3.10
N ARG A 133 -16.19 2.03 -2.08
CA ARG A 133 -16.06 0.57 -1.94
C ARG A 133 -16.53 0.11 -0.58
N ASP A 134 -17.75 -0.41 -0.54
CA ASP A 134 -18.31 -0.97 0.70
C ASP A 134 -17.38 -2.02 1.32
N GLY A 135 -17.31 -2.04 2.66
CA GLY A 135 -16.49 -2.98 3.44
C GLY A 135 -14.97 -2.81 3.34
N MET A 136 -14.48 -1.82 2.59
CA MET A 136 -13.05 -1.48 2.55
C MET A 136 -12.74 -0.30 3.45
N LEU A 137 -11.50 -0.23 3.91
CA LEU A 137 -10.98 0.82 4.75
C LEU A 137 -9.93 1.65 4.02
N VAL A 138 -9.87 2.91 4.41
CA VAL A 138 -8.92 3.90 3.93
C VAL A 138 -8.11 4.42 5.11
N LEU A 139 -6.79 4.33 5.00
CA LEU A 139 -5.83 4.92 5.92
C LEU A 139 -5.48 6.33 5.47
N LEU A 140 -5.75 7.29 6.35
CA LEU A 140 -5.45 8.70 6.17
C LEU A 140 -4.28 9.11 7.07
N ARG A 141 -3.40 9.96 6.54
CA ARG A 141 -2.30 10.61 7.25
C ARG A 141 -2.55 12.11 7.33
N SER A 142 -2.35 12.70 8.50
CA SER A 142 -2.23 14.14 8.68
C SER A 142 -0.81 14.47 9.11
N ASP A 143 -0.28 15.57 8.57
CA ASP A 143 1.06 16.08 8.85
C ASP A 143 0.99 17.60 8.95
N ARG A 144 1.07 18.12 10.18
CA ARG A 144 0.97 19.54 10.46
C ARG A 144 2.21 20.00 11.21
N LEU A 145 2.84 21.07 10.74
CA LEU A 145 3.95 21.69 11.45
C LEU A 145 3.52 22.07 12.88
N TYR A 146 4.25 21.56 13.86
CA TYR A 146 4.04 21.90 15.26
C TYR A 146 4.48 23.34 15.50
N ARG A 147 3.62 24.11 16.19
CA ARG A 147 3.90 25.47 16.63
C ARG A 147 3.87 25.51 18.16
N PRO A 148 4.97 25.88 18.84
CA PRO A 148 5.00 26.04 20.30
C PRO A 148 3.87 26.94 20.79
N GLY A 149 3.21 26.55 21.89
CA GLY A 149 2.03 27.25 22.43
C GLY A 149 0.71 26.97 21.69
N GLY A 150 0.74 26.23 20.58
CA GLY A 150 -0.45 25.71 19.92
C GLY A 150 -1.07 24.54 20.71
N LYS A 151 -2.40 24.46 20.75
CA LYS A 151 -3.11 23.32 21.36
C LYS A 151 -2.92 22.07 20.49
N SER A 152 -1.93 21.23 20.83
CA SER A 152 -1.61 20.00 20.09
C SER A 152 -2.80 19.03 19.99
N GLY A 153 -3.75 19.10 20.94
CA GLY A 153 -4.95 18.27 21.01
C GLY A 153 -6.17 18.74 20.20
N GLN A 154 -6.07 19.81 19.41
CA GLN A 154 -7.18 20.22 18.55
C GLN A 154 -7.51 19.15 17.50
N GLU A 155 -8.80 19.09 17.13
CA GLU A 155 -9.23 18.27 16.02
C GLU A 155 -8.65 18.79 14.71
N VAL A 156 -8.14 17.87 13.90
CA VAL A 156 -7.55 18.22 12.60
C VAL A 156 -8.68 18.44 11.60
N PRO A 157 -8.75 19.62 10.93
CA PRO A 157 -9.74 19.91 9.89
C PRO A 157 -9.79 18.80 8.83
N ALA A 158 -10.96 18.56 8.24
CA ALA A 158 -11.10 17.53 7.20
C ALA A 158 -10.16 17.74 6.00
N THR A 159 -9.78 18.99 5.72
CA THR A 159 -8.85 19.38 4.64
C THR A 159 -7.40 18.94 4.87
N ASP A 160 -7.01 18.66 6.12
CA ASP A 160 -5.63 18.38 6.49
C ASP A 160 -5.39 16.85 6.64
N TRP A 161 -6.24 16.03 6.03
CA TRP A 161 -6.11 14.58 5.96
C TRP A 161 -5.86 14.15 4.51
N PHE A 162 -4.78 13.41 4.30
CA PHE A 162 -4.35 12.92 3.00
C PHE A 162 -4.50 11.40 2.94
N LEU A 163 -4.94 10.90 1.78
CA LEU A 163 -4.96 9.48 1.48
C LEU A 163 -3.53 8.92 1.54
N LEU A 164 -3.30 7.98 2.45
CA LEU A 164 -2.05 7.22 2.49
C LEU A 164 -2.20 5.88 1.78
N CYS A 165 -3.29 5.17 2.06
CA CYS A 165 -3.54 3.84 1.52
C CYS A 165 -5.03 3.51 1.55
N ASP A 166 -5.54 2.83 0.53
CA ASP A 166 -6.93 2.36 0.39
C ASP A 166 -6.96 0.83 0.17
N ARG A 167 -8.16 0.26 -0.02
CA ARG A 167 -8.40 -1.19 -0.19
C ARG A 167 -7.93 -2.04 0.99
N LEU A 168 -7.90 -1.45 2.18
CA LEU A 168 -7.50 -2.14 3.39
C LEU A 168 -8.67 -2.95 3.94
N ARG A 169 -8.37 -4.17 4.38
CA ARG A 169 -9.22 -4.97 5.26
C ARG A 169 -9.05 -4.54 6.71
N SER A 170 -7.81 -4.35 7.16
CA SER A 170 -7.50 -3.97 8.54
C SER A 170 -6.19 -3.21 8.66
N VAL A 171 -6.07 -2.41 9.72
CA VAL A 171 -4.84 -1.69 10.11
C VAL A 171 -4.60 -1.93 11.60
N ARG A 172 -3.39 -2.30 11.96
CA ARG A 172 -3.02 -2.63 13.34
C ARG A 172 -1.68 -2.02 13.71
N PHE A 173 -1.62 -1.44 14.91
CA PHE A 173 -0.39 -0.97 15.53
C PHE A 173 -0.15 -1.71 16.84
N THR A 174 1.03 -2.32 16.99
CA THR A 174 1.46 -2.97 18.24
C THR A 174 2.66 -2.22 18.77
N TYR A 175 2.69 -1.97 20.08
CA TYR A 175 3.71 -1.18 20.76
C TYR A 175 4.58 -2.11 21.59
N ILE A 176 5.89 -2.06 21.39
CA ILE A 176 6.85 -2.92 22.11
C ILE A 176 7.58 -2.05 23.13
N ASP A 177 7.58 -2.46 24.40
CA ASP A 177 8.33 -1.76 25.44
C ASP A 177 9.82 -2.14 25.47
N ARG A 178 10.61 -1.51 26.34
CA ARG A 178 12.06 -1.81 26.48
C ARG A 178 12.36 -3.21 27.00
N LYS A 179 11.38 -3.90 27.59
CA LYS A 179 11.50 -5.30 28.04
C LYS A 179 11.11 -6.27 26.93
N GLY A 180 10.71 -5.78 25.76
CA GLY A 180 10.23 -6.58 24.63
C GLY A 180 8.78 -7.03 24.78
N GLN A 181 8.00 -6.48 25.71
CA GLN A 181 6.59 -6.85 25.86
C GLN A 181 5.73 -6.07 24.87
N GLU A 182 4.79 -6.78 24.26
CA GLU A 182 3.84 -6.21 23.31
C GLU A 182 2.61 -5.64 24.03
N HIS A 183 2.18 -4.46 23.58
CA HIS A 183 1.03 -3.74 24.08
C HIS A 183 0.14 -3.36 22.90
N THR A 184 -1.18 -3.45 23.09
CA THR A 184 -2.18 -3.04 22.09
C THR A 184 -2.54 -1.56 22.20
N GLN A 185 -2.03 -0.84 23.20
CA GLN A 185 -2.25 0.59 23.33
C GLN A 185 -1.02 1.22 23.96
N TRP A 186 -0.77 2.47 23.61
CA TRP A 186 0.27 3.27 24.24
C TRP A 186 -0.24 4.68 24.49
N ASP A 187 0.04 5.20 25.67
CA ASP A 187 -0.41 6.53 26.07
C ASP A 187 0.63 7.19 26.97
N THR A 188 1.04 8.40 26.59
CA THR A 188 2.01 9.23 27.32
C THR A 188 1.39 10.54 27.83
N ARG A 189 0.06 10.67 27.79
CA ARG A 189 -0.65 11.81 28.37
C ARG A 189 -0.35 11.92 29.86
N LYS A 190 -0.03 13.14 30.31
CA LYS A 190 0.10 13.45 31.73
C LYS A 190 -1.29 13.36 32.37
N VAL A 191 -1.47 12.42 33.32
CA VAL A 191 -2.72 12.29 34.08
C VAL A 191 -2.61 13.13 35.35
N ALA A 192 -3.61 13.98 35.61
CA ALA A 192 -3.68 14.76 36.84
C ALA A 192 -3.82 13.82 38.04
N GLY A 193 -2.83 13.84 38.95
CA GLY A 193 -2.76 12.95 40.11
C GLY A 193 -1.59 11.96 40.10
N GLU A 194 -0.93 11.75 38.94
CA GLU A 194 0.27 10.90 38.81
C GLU A 194 1.41 11.67 38.13
N PRO A 195 1.96 12.73 38.77
CA PRO A 195 2.99 13.58 38.16
C PRO A 195 4.31 12.85 37.88
N ASP A 196 4.51 11.67 38.48
CA ASP A 196 5.77 10.91 38.42
C ASP A 196 5.77 9.80 37.35
N ARG A 197 4.68 9.68 36.56
CA ARG A 197 4.65 8.70 35.46
C ARG A 197 5.58 9.16 34.34
N GLU A 198 6.74 8.53 34.28
CA GLU A 198 7.76 8.86 33.31
C GLU A 198 7.25 8.68 31.87
N ARG A 199 7.11 9.78 31.13
CA ARG A 199 6.66 9.76 29.74
C ARG A 199 7.78 9.16 28.90
N ARG A 200 7.49 8.04 28.23
CA ARG A 200 8.45 7.33 27.39
C ARG A 200 7.77 6.85 26.11
N LEU A 201 8.50 6.95 25.01
CA LEU A 201 8.12 6.30 23.76
C LEU A 201 8.22 4.77 23.91
N PRO A 202 7.42 4.00 23.17
CA PRO A 202 7.67 2.57 23.02
C PRO A 202 9.05 2.37 22.38
N ALA A 203 9.70 1.24 22.68
CA ALA A 203 10.99 0.90 22.09
C ALA A 203 10.87 0.60 20.59
N ALA A 204 9.76 -0.02 20.19
CA ALA A 204 9.43 -0.26 18.79
C ALA A 204 7.91 -0.18 18.56
N VAL A 205 7.53 0.07 17.32
CA VAL A 205 6.13 -0.01 16.87
C VAL A 205 6.05 -0.89 15.65
N THR A 206 5.18 -1.89 15.71
CA THR A 206 4.87 -2.77 14.59
C THR A 206 3.59 -2.28 13.92
N CYS A 207 3.66 -1.95 12.63
CA CYS A 207 2.49 -1.68 11.81
C CYS A 207 2.19 -2.89 10.94
N ARG A 208 0.93 -3.34 10.94
CA ARG A 208 0.42 -4.37 10.03
C ARG A 208 -0.73 -3.80 9.21
N LEU A 209 -0.62 -3.93 7.88
CA LEU A 209 -1.65 -3.59 6.91
C LEU A 209 -2.13 -4.88 6.25
N GLU A 210 -3.44 -5.04 6.14
CA GLU A 210 -4.06 -6.16 5.47
C GLU A 210 -4.93 -5.64 4.33
N PHE A 211 -4.78 -6.22 3.15
CA PHE A 211 -5.47 -5.83 1.92
C PHE A 211 -6.40 -6.95 1.48
N TRP A 212 -7.55 -6.57 0.94
CA TRP A 212 -8.40 -7.53 0.23
C TRP A 212 -7.75 -7.91 -1.10
N LEU A 213 -7.65 -9.21 -1.38
CA LEU A 213 -7.27 -9.73 -2.71
C LEU A 213 -8.53 -10.10 -3.49
N ASP A 214 -9.39 -10.93 -2.89
CA ASP A 214 -10.75 -11.18 -3.38
C ASP A 214 -11.70 -11.23 -2.17
N ARG A 215 -12.67 -10.32 -2.15
CA ARG A 215 -13.67 -10.24 -1.06
C ARG A 215 -14.67 -11.40 -1.11
N LYS A 216 -14.99 -11.95 -2.28
CA LYS A 216 -15.94 -13.08 -2.40
C LYS A 216 -15.33 -14.37 -1.87
N GLU A 217 -14.06 -14.57 -2.13
CA GLU A 217 -13.28 -15.72 -1.65
C GLU A 217 -12.63 -15.47 -0.28
N GLU A 218 -12.92 -14.33 0.36
CA GLU A 218 -12.34 -13.85 1.62
C GLU A 218 -10.79 -13.92 1.68
N THR A 219 -10.12 -13.77 0.54
CA THR A 219 -8.66 -13.81 0.46
C THR A 219 -8.06 -12.44 0.72
N SER A 220 -6.93 -12.41 1.43
CA SER A 220 -6.24 -11.18 1.81
C SER A 220 -4.73 -11.33 1.78
N LEU A 221 -4.04 -10.20 1.63
CA LEU A 221 -2.58 -10.10 1.68
C LEU A 221 -2.20 -9.21 2.86
N SER A 222 -1.29 -9.69 3.71
CA SER A 222 -0.82 -8.95 4.88
C SER A 222 0.63 -8.54 4.74
N PHE A 223 0.92 -7.32 5.18
CA PHE A 223 2.23 -6.72 5.19
C PHE A 223 2.51 -6.19 6.60
N SER A 224 3.75 -6.30 7.05
CA SER A 224 4.14 -5.76 8.35
C SER A 224 5.53 -5.16 8.32
N THR A 225 5.71 -4.06 9.06
CA THR A 225 7.01 -3.45 9.35
C THR A 225 7.12 -3.21 10.85
N THR A 226 8.32 -3.37 11.40
CA THR A 226 8.63 -3.02 12.80
C THR A 226 9.67 -1.92 12.81
N VAL A 227 9.34 -0.82 13.45
CA VAL A 227 10.17 0.39 13.48
C VAL A 227 10.66 0.61 14.89
N LEU A 228 11.99 0.69 15.05
CA LEU A 228 12.60 1.10 16.31
C LEU A 228 12.45 2.61 16.46
N LEU A 229 11.97 3.06 17.61
CA LEU A 229 11.86 4.49 17.89
C LEU A 229 13.15 4.96 18.56
N PRO A 230 13.59 6.21 18.31
CA PRO A 230 14.75 6.78 18.97
C PRO A 230 14.44 6.96 20.47
N ALA A 231 14.79 5.93 21.26
CA ALA A 231 14.52 5.84 22.69
C ALA A 231 15.44 6.73 23.56
N GLY A 232 16.19 7.63 22.94
CA GLY A 232 17.16 8.52 23.59
C GLY A 232 16.46 9.68 24.28
N VAL A 233 16.59 9.74 25.59
CA VAL A 233 16.05 10.81 26.43
C VAL A 233 16.86 12.08 26.14
N ILE A 234 16.34 12.98 25.30
CA ILE A 234 16.88 14.35 25.25
C ILE A 234 16.38 15.04 26.52
N HIS A 235 17.09 14.86 27.62
CA HIS A 235 16.96 15.74 28.77
C HIS A 235 17.60 17.08 28.37
N ALA A 236 16.79 18.04 27.94
CA ALA A 236 17.22 19.42 27.98
C ALA A 236 17.33 19.78 29.46
N GLU A 237 18.55 19.77 30.01
CA GLU A 237 18.79 20.33 31.34
C GLU A 237 18.21 21.76 31.34
N LYS A 238 17.22 21.98 32.20
CA LYS A 238 16.81 23.34 32.55
C LYS A 238 18.01 23.95 33.25
N THR A 239 18.84 24.68 32.52
CA THR A 239 19.80 25.61 33.11
C THR A 239 18.97 26.63 33.87
N ALA A 240 18.82 26.42 35.17
CA ALA A 240 18.25 27.41 36.06
C ALA A 240 19.17 28.62 35.99
N ALA A 241 18.71 29.67 35.32
CA ALA A 241 19.31 30.98 35.39
C ALA A 241 19.25 31.42 36.85
N ASN A 242 20.34 31.19 37.57
CA ASN A 242 20.54 31.69 38.92
C ASN A 242 20.88 33.18 38.78
N THR A 243 19.85 34.02 38.72
CA THR A 243 19.99 35.47 38.84
C THR A 243 20.30 35.77 40.31
N ARG A 244 21.56 36.12 40.58
CA ARG A 244 21.94 36.85 41.80
C ARG A 244 21.58 38.33 41.66
#